data_AF-A0A3P9N5N8-F1
#
_entry.id   AF-A0A3P9N5N8-F1
#
_cell.length_a   1.000
_cell.length_b   1.000
_cell.length_c   1.000
_cell.angle_alpha   90.00
_cell.angle_beta   90.00
_cell.angle_gamma   90.00
#
_symmetry.space_group_name_H-M   'P 1'
#
loop_
_entity.id
_entity.type
_entity.pdbx_description
1 polymer ?
#
loop_
_entity_poly.entity_id
_entity_poly.type
_entity_poly.pdbx_seq_one_letter_code
_entity_poly.pdbx_strand_id
1 'polypeptide(L)'
;RMNFNSSSCSNYSHTPVLQVMSMTVACIGLPLSCVAIFAVSLMVMASVYLINLLISDFIQFCCLIARAKIKDDDTCKIVQSILEAGVMVSICFMVVIALERYLVITSPLWYRFRRNIKTSLLVCAVVWLLPLLGLPFSFSNGGTLTIIVPCFLLLPFPLLLFFLVGTLRALSAARSVRHDEKRRIMATLVLVLLFYTLLFMPRIILFLYTRKRYIETGFGIAAAILTYLSPVVDMVLYVFMKKGFDDVLLKFLCCCKVSHDDPSISKEKTDNMNTEASMQLETETRRKADEDE
;
A
#
# COMPACT_ATOMS: atom_id res chain seq x y z
N ARG A 1 -1.41 -9.14 -44.34
CA ARG A 1 -0.46 -8.56 -43.35
C ARG A 1 -1.21 -7.47 -42.60
N MET A 2 -1.94 -7.83 -41.54
CA MET A 2 -2.77 -6.88 -40.79
C MET A 2 -1.95 -6.30 -39.64
N ASN A 3 -1.85 -4.97 -39.61
CA ASN A 3 -1.10 -4.20 -38.64
C ASN A 3 -1.62 -4.46 -37.22
N PHE A 4 -0.88 -5.28 -36.48
CA PHE A 4 -1.03 -5.44 -35.05
C PHE A 4 -0.33 -4.26 -34.34
N ASN A 5 -1.00 -3.68 -33.34
CA ASN A 5 -0.44 -2.91 -32.21
C ASN A 5 -0.37 -1.36 -32.21
N SER A 6 -0.81 -0.60 -33.22
CA SER A 6 -0.66 0.88 -33.19
C SER A 6 -1.78 1.68 -32.49
N SER A 7 -2.86 1.05 -32.02
CA SER A 7 -4.07 1.80 -31.59
C SER A 7 -4.20 2.04 -30.09
N SER A 8 -3.69 1.18 -29.20
CA SER A 8 -4.02 1.33 -27.77
C SER A 8 -3.21 2.44 -27.07
N CYS A 9 -1.89 2.53 -27.28
CA CYS A 9 -1.06 3.56 -26.61
C CYS A 9 -1.37 4.96 -27.15
N SER A 10 -1.47 5.10 -28.47
CA SER A 10 -1.87 6.34 -29.13
C SER A 10 -3.23 6.83 -28.63
N ASN A 11 -4.26 5.98 -28.58
CA ASN A 11 -5.57 6.38 -28.08
C ASN A 11 -5.53 6.86 -26.62
N TYR A 12 -4.84 6.17 -25.71
CA TYR A 12 -4.73 6.59 -24.30
C TYR A 12 -3.84 7.82 -24.09
N SER A 13 -2.83 8.04 -24.94
CA SER A 13 -1.96 9.23 -24.89
C SER A 13 -2.63 10.45 -25.51
N HIS A 14 -3.53 10.26 -26.48
CA HIS A 14 -4.29 11.33 -27.12
C HIS A 14 -5.58 11.71 -26.38
N THR A 15 -6.02 10.92 -25.39
CA THR A 15 -7.15 11.30 -24.51
C THR A 15 -6.69 12.27 -23.41
N PRO A 16 -7.07 13.57 -23.48
CA PRO A 16 -6.54 14.61 -22.58
C PRO A 16 -6.91 14.37 -21.11
N VAL A 17 -8.11 13.84 -20.85
CA VAL A 17 -8.60 13.54 -19.49
C VAL A 17 -7.70 12.52 -18.79
N LEU A 18 -7.36 11.42 -19.47
CA LEU A 18 -6.48 10.39 -18.94
C LEU A 18 -5.06 10.91 -18.70
N GLN A 19 -4.56 11.78 -19.57
CA GLN A 19 -3.24 12.38 -19.43
C GLN A 19 -3.16 13.29 -18.21
N VAL A 20 -4.11 14.22 -18.05
CA VAL A 20 -4.16 15.13 -16.90
C VAL A 20 -4.30 14.33 -15.60
N MET A 21 -5.25 13.39 -15.53
CA MET A 21 -5.43 12.56 -14.33
C MET A 21 -4.19 11.73 -14.00
N SER A 22 -3.56 11.10 -15.00
CA SER A 22 -2.34 10.29 -14.78
C SER A 22 -1.20 11.14 -14.23
N MET A 23 -1.03 12.37 -14.75
CA MET A 23 -0.01 13.30 -14.26
C MET A 23 -0.31 13.76 -12.85
N THR A 24 -1.55 14.15 -12.54
CA THR A 24 -1.94 14.56 -11.19
C THR A 24 -1.72 13.43 -10.18
N VAL A 25 -2.16 12.21 -10.52
CA VAL A 25 -1.98 11.03 -9.67
C VAL A 25 -0.49 10.72 -9.46
N ALA A 26 0.33 10.76 -10.50
CA ALA A 26 1.75 10.48 -10.38
C ALA A 26 2.53 11.57 -9.62
N CYS A 27 2.21 12.84 -9.83
CA CYS A 27 2.85 13.95 -9.12
C CYS A 27 2.58 13.93 -7.61
N ILE A 28 1.38 13.53 -7.19
CA ILE A 28 1.03 13.38 -5.77
C ILE A 28 1.56 12.06 -5.21
N GLY A 29 1.44 10.98 -5.98
CA GLY A 29 1.79 9.62 -5.58
C GLY A 29 3.29 9.39 -5.40
N LEU A 30 4.15 9.98 -6.24
CA LEU A 30 5.59 9.77 -6.17
C LEU A 30 6.21 10.23 -4.85
N PRO A 31 6.02 11.49 -4.40
CA PRO A 31 6.52 11.93 -3.09
C PRO A 31 5.98 11.06 -1.95
N LEU A 32 4.69 10.73 -1.99
CA LEU A 32 4.06 9.89 -0.96
C LEU A 32 4.67 8.49 -0.92
N SER A 33 4.96 7.90 -2.09
CA SER A 33 5.60 6.59 -2.21
C SER A 33 7.03 6.60 -1.67
N CYS A 34 7.81 7.64 -1.98
CA CYS A 34 9.16 7.80 -1.43
C CYS A 34 9.13 7.85 0.10
N VAL A 35 8.22 8.65 0.66
CA VAL A 35 8.03 8.75 2.13
C VAL A 35 7.59 7.42 2.72
N ALA A 36 6.64 6.71 2.08
CA ALA A 36 6.16 5.42 2.53
C ALA A 36 7.28 4.36 2.51
N ILE A 37 8.02 4.25 1.42
CA ILE A 37 9.14 3.30 1.28
C ILE A 37 10.21 3.59 2.34
N PHE A 38 10.60 4.85 2.51
CA PHE A 38 11.57 5.24 3.53
C PHE A 38 11.07 4.89 4.94
N ALA A 39 9.83 5.27 5.27
CA ALA A 39 9.24 4.99 6.57
C ALA A 39 9.14 3.49 6.87
N VAL A 40 8.75 2.67 5.88
CA VAL A 40 8.67 1.21 6.01
C VAL A 40 10.06 0.60 6.16
N SER A 41 11.05 1.09 5.40
CA SER A 41 12.41 0.55 5.44
C SER A 41 13.10 0.74 6.79
N LEU A 42 12.73 1.81 7.53
CA LEU A 42 13.21 2.04 8.89
C LEU A 42 12.56 1.12 9.94
N MET A 43 11.52 0.36 9.58
CA MET A 43 10.84 -0.52 10.53
C MET A 43 11.44 -1.93 10.52
N VAL A 44 11.92 -2.35 11.68
CA VAL A 44 12.51 -3.69 11.90
C VAL A 44 11.50 -4.83 11.65
N MET A 45 10.19 -4.55 11.75
CA MET A 45 9.11 -5.52 11.54
C MET A 45 8.32 -5.28 10.24
N ALA A 46 8.88 -4.55 9.28
CA ALA A 46 8.23 -4.33 7.99
C ALA A 46 8.01 -5.64 7.23
N SER A 47 6.84 -5.77 6.60
CA SER A 47 6.59 -6.88 5.66
C SER A 47 7.37 -6.63 4.37
N VAL A 48 8.21 -7.58 3.97
CA VAL A 48 8.96 -7.52 2.71
C VAL A 48 8.02 -7.39 1.51
N TYR A 49 6.83 -8.01 1.60
CA TYR A 49 5.79 -7.93 0.57
C TYR A 49 5.22 -6.52 0.43
N LEU A 50 5.08 -5.80 1.54
CA LEU A 50 4.65 -4.41 1.52
C LEU A 50 5.70 -3.52 0.86
N ILE A 51 6.99 -3.70 1.16
CA ILE A 51 8.05 -2.93 0.49
C ILE A 51 8.01 -3.16 -1.03
N ASN A 52 7.88 -4.41 -1.46
CA ASN A 52 7.81 -4.73 -2.88
C ASN A 52 6.54 -4.20 -3.57
N LEU A 53 5.40 -4.18 -2.85
CA LEU A 53 4.18 -3.51 -3.31
C LEU A 53 4.46 -2.02 -3.60
N LEU A 54 5.02 -1.30 -2.62
CA LEU A 54 5.34 0.13 -2.77
C LEU A 54 6.37 0.40 -3.88
N ILE A 55 7.34 -0.50 -4.08
CA ILE A 55 8.29 -0.41 -5.20
C ILE A 55 7.57 -0.57 -6.55
N SER A 56 6.65 -1.53 -6.66
CA SER A 56 5.84 -1.67 -7.87
C SER A 56 5.01 -0.42 -8.15
N ASP A 57 4.41 0.16 -7.12
CA ASP A 57 3.61 1.39 -7.21
C ASP A 57 4.45 2.59 -7.65
N PHE A 58 5.67 2.70 -7.13
CA PHE A 58 6.63 3.71 -7.58
C PHE A 58 6.96 3.58 -9.07
N ILE A 59 7.21 2.35 -9.55
CA ILE A 59 7.45 2.08 -10.97
C ILE A 59 6.23 2.47 -11.82
N GLN A 60 5.01 2.17 -11.34
CA GLN A 60 3.78 2.53 -12.04
C GLN A 60 3.64 4.05 -12.17
N PHE A 61 3.90 4.83 -11.12
CA PHE A 61 3.86 6.30 -11.21
C PHE A 61 4.89 6.85 -12.21
N CYS A 62 6.12 6.32 -12.20
CA CYS A 62 7.15 6.68 -13.18
C CYS A 62 6.68 6.39 -14.62
N CYS A 63 6.04 5.25 -14.85
CA CYS A 63 5.50 4.88 -16.15
C CYS A 63 4.35 5.79 -16.59
N LEU A 64 3.48 6.21 -15.66
CA LEU A 64 2.39 7.16 -15.96
C LEU A 64 2.92 8.51 -16.46
N ILE A 65 4.00 9.02 -15.85
CA ILE A 65 4.67 10.26 -16.29
C ILE A 65 5.33 10.06 -17.65
N ALA A 66 6.10 8.98 -17.80
CA ALA A 66 6.81 8.68 -19.05
C ALA A 66 5.83 8.56 -20.23
N ARG A 67 4.73 7.83 -20.04
CA ARG A 67 3.67 7.64 -21.05
C ARG A 67 3.09 8.96 -21.54
N ALA A 68 2.93 9.94 -20.65
CA ALA A 68 2.35 11.23 -21.00
C ALA A 68 3.35 12.21 -21.66
N LYS A 69 4.63 11.84 -21.77
CA LYS A 69 5.68 12.63 -22.44
C LYS A 69 6.19 11.98 -23.74
N ILE A 70 6.17 10.65 -23.82
CA ILE A 70 6.68 9.91 -24.98
C ILE A 70 5.73 10.09 -26.17
N LYS A 71 6.31 10.48 -27.31
CA LYS A 71 5.60 10.59 -28.60
C LYS A 71 5.89 9.43 -29.55
N ASP A 72 6.98 8.71 -29.30
CA ASP A 72 7.39 7.54 -30.08
C ASP A 72 6.50 6.33 -29.73
N ASP A 73 5.90 5.71 -30.74
CA ASP A 73 4.88 4.66 -30.57
C ASP A 73 5.49 3.38 -29.96
N ASP A 74 6.71 3.01 -30.35
CA ASP A 74 7.36 1.79 -29.87
C ASP A 74 7.82 1.93 -28.42
N THR A 75 8.40 3.07 -28.06
CA THR A 75 8.73 3.40 -26.66
C THR A 75 7.46 3.50 -25.81
N CYS A 76 6.36 4.06 -26.35
CA CYS A 76 5.06 4.13 -25.67
C CYS A 76 4.54 2.73 -25.32
N LYS A 77 4.60 1.78 -26.27
CA LYS A 77 4.18 0.38 -26.05
C LYS A 77 5.02 -0.31 -24.97
N ILE A 78 6.33 -0.06 -24.94
CA ILE A 78 7.22 -0.62 -23.91
C ILE A 78 6.81 -0.08 -22.53
N VAL A 79 6.65 1.24 -22.40
CA VAL A 79 6.23 1.86 -21.14
C VAL A 79 4.84 1.38 -20.71
N GLN A 80 3.90 1.23 -21.63
CA GLN A 80 2.58 0.66 -21.33
C GLN A 80 2.72 -0.79 -20.82
N SER A 81 3.60 -1.58 -21.42
CA SER A 81 3.84 -2.97 -21.00
C SER A 81 4.41 -3.04 -19.58
N ILE A 82 5.34 -2.14 -19.24
CA ILE A 82 5.89 -2.03 -17.88
C ILE A 82 4.81 -1.59 -16.89
N LEU A 83 3.94 -0.64 -17.27
CA LEU A 83 2.82 -0.20 -16.44
C LEU A 83 1.86 -1.36 -16.11
N GLU A 84 1.44 -2.14 -17.10
CA GLU A 84 0.56 -3.30 -16.87
C GLU A 84 1.26 -4.40 -16.06
N ALA A 85 2.56 -4.63 -16.28
CA ALA A 85 3.34 -5.54 -15.46
C ALA A 85 3.39 -5.08 -13.99
N GLY A 86 3.58 -3.78 -13.74
CA GLY A 86 3.55 -3.19 -12.40
C GLY A 86 2.19 -3.37 -11.71
N VAL A 87 1.08 -3.17 -12.45
CA VAL A 87 -0.27 -3.45 -11.93
C VAL A 87 -0.42 -4.92 -11.53
N MET A 88 0.04 -5.85 -12.36
CA MET A 88 0.00 -7.28 -12.06
C MET A 88 0.82 -7.61 -10.80
N VAL A 89 2.04 -7.07 -10.69
CA VAL A 89 2.91 -7.25 -9.53
C VAL A 89 2.24 -6.72 -8.26
N SER A 90 1.61 -5.54 -8.32
CA SER A 90 0.87 -4.96 -7.19
C SER A 90 -0.28 -5.88 -6.74
N ILE A 91 -1.12 -6.35 -7.66
CA ILE A 91 -2.20 -7.31 -7.36
C ILE A 91 -1.66 -8.58 -6.71
N CYS A 92 -0.57 -9.14 -7.24
CA CYS A 92 0.05 -10.33 -6.66
C CYS A 92 0.56 -10.07 -5.23
N PHE A 93 1.20 -8.94 -4.96
CA PHE A 93 1.63 -8.59 -3.59
C PHE A 93 0.45 -8.33 -2.66
N MET A 94 -0.65 -7.70 -3.11
CA MET A 94 -1.89 -7.58 -2.32
C MET A 94 -2.40 -8.96 -1.88
N VAL A 95 -2.45 -9.93 -2.80
CA VAL A 95 -2.89 -11.31 -2.51
C VAL A 95 -1.93 -12.00 -1.54
N VAL A 96 -0.62 -11.83 -1.71
CA VAL A 96 0.39 -12.39 -0.79
C VAL A 96 0.26 -11.78 0.60
N ILE A 97 0.01 -10.46 0.71
CA ILE A 97 -0.25 -9.78 1.98
C ILE A 97 -1.52 -10.33 2.65
N ALA A 98 -2.60 -10.52 1.89
CA ALA A 98 -3.83 -11.12 2.40
C ALA A 98 -3.61 -12.57 2.89
N LEU A 99 -2.85 -13.37 2.12
CA LEU A 99 -2.46 -14.72 2.50
C LEU A 99 -1.62 -14.73 3.78
N GLU A 100 -0.66 -13.82 3.90
CA GLU A 100 0.17 -13.67 5.11
C GLU A 100 -0.71 -13.43 6.33
N ARG A 101 -1.70 -12.53 6.22
CA ARG A 101 -2.66 -12.21 7.29
C ARG A 101 -3.57 -13.39 7.63
N TYR A 102 -4.02 -14.14 6.63
CA TYR A 102 -4.80 -15.36 6.81
C TYR A 102 -4.01 -16.44 7.57
N LEU A 103 -2.78 -16.74 7.12
CA LEU A 103 -1.94 -17.80 7.70
C LEU A 103 -1.55 -17.55 9.16
N VAL A 104 -1.35 -16.27 9.54
CA VAL A 104 -1.10 -15.88 10.93
C VAL A 104 -2.25 -16.31 11.86
N ILE A 105 -3.49 -16.28 11.38
CA ILE A 105 -4.67 -16.64 12.17
C ILE A 105 -4.96 -18.14 12.11
N THR A 106 -4.95 -18.73 10.91
CA THR A 106 -5.39 -20.12 10.76
C THR A 106 -4.32 -21.14 11.11
N SER A 107 -3.04 -20.79 11.02
CA SER A 107 -1.93 -21.73 11.23
C SER A 107 -0.67 -21.04 11.78
N PRO A 108 -0.71 -20.50 13.01
CA PRO A 108 0.38 -19.68 13.57
C PRO A 108 1.70 -20.44 13.74
N LEU A 109 1.66 -21.72 14.12
CA LEU A 109 2.86 -22.55 14.31
C LEU A 109 3.55 -22.84 12.97
N TRP A 110 2.79 -23.28 11.97
CA TRP A 110 3.32 -23.55 10.64
C TRP A 110 3.88 -22.28 9.99
N TYR A 111 3.17 -21.16 10.13
CA TYR A 111 3.63 -19.86 9.66
C TYR A 111 4.96 -19.44 10.33
N ARG A 112 5.10 -19.63 11.65
CA ARG A 112 6.34 -19.30 12.38
C ARG A 112 7.54 -20.10 11.87
N PHE A 113 7.38 -21.39 11.59
CA PHE A 113 8.47 -22.24 11.10
C PHE A 113 8.81 -21.99 9.62
N ARG A 114 7.80 -21.67 8.80
CA ARG A 114 7.99 -21.47 7.35
C ARG A 114 8.42 -20.06 6.99
N ARG A 115 8.18 -19.07 7.87
CA ARG A 115 8.59 -17.68 7.68
C ARG A 115 10.09 -17.51 7.92
N ASN A 116 10.87 -17.74 6.87
CA ASN A 116 12.26 -17.30 6.79
C ASN A 116 12.45 -16.29 5.65
N ILE A 117 13.49 -15.46 5.74
CA ILE A 117 13.78 -14.42 4.76
C ILE A 117 13.96 -14.98 3.33
N LYS A 118 14.54 -16.18 3.21
CA LYS A 118 14.77 -16.84 1.92
C LYS A 118 13.46 -17.16 1.19
N THR A 119 12.45 -17.63 1.91
CA THR A 119 11.13 -17.94 1.36
C THR A 119 10.42 -16.67 0.92
N SER A 120 10.48 -15.60 1.73
CA SER A 120 9.91 -14.30 1.34
C SER A 120 10.56 -13.74 0.08
N LEU A 121 11.89 -13.81 -0.02
CA LEU A 121 12.62 -13.38 -1.22
C LEU A 121 12.29 -14.22 -2.45
N LEU A 122 12.15 -15.54 -2.29
CA LEU A 122 11.72 -16.43 -3.37
C LEU A 122 10.31 -16.08 -3.87
N VAL A 123 9.37 -15.84 -2.95
CA VAL A 123 8.01 -15.41 -3.32
C VAL A 123 8.06 -14.07 -4.07
N CYS A 124 8.84 -13.09 -3.60
CA CYS A 124 9.00 -11.82 -4.30
C CYS A 124 9.57 -12.02 -5.71
N ALA A 125 10.62 -12.83 -5.86
CA ALA A 125 11.21 -13.14 -7.17
C ALA A 125 10.20 -13.79 -8.12
N VAL A 126 9.41 -14.76 -7.65
CA VAL A 126 8.35 -15.39 -8.45
C VAL A 126 7.31 -14.37 -8.89
N VAL A 127 6.87 -13.48 -7.99
CA VAL A 127 5.90 -12.43 -8.30
C VAL A 127 6.43 -11.47 -9.37
N TRP A 128 7.69 -11.04 -9.29
CA TRP A 128 8.31 -10.17 -10.29
C TRP A 128 8.51 -10.86 -11.65
N LEU A 129 8.83 -12.15 -11.66
CA LEU A 129 9.06 -12.91 -12.88
C LEU A 129 7.77 -13.31 -13.60
N LEU A 130 6.66 -13.45 -12.87
CA LEU A 130 5.37 -13.88 -13.42
C LEU A 130 4.87 -13.00 -14.59
N PRO A 131 4.81 -11.65 -14.48
CA PRO A 131 4.47 -10.79 -15.61
C PRO A 131 5.52 -10.84 -16.72
N LEU A 132 6.82 -10.91 -16.39
CA LEU A 132 7.90 -10.95 -17.38
C LEU A 132 7.84 -12.20 -18.28
N LEU A 133 7.36 -13.32 -17.75
CA LEU A 133 7.12 -14.53 -18.53
C LEU A 133 5.91 -14.38 -19.49
N GLY A 134 4.92 -13.55 -19.13
CA GLY A 134 3.74 -13.26 -19.94
C GLY A 134 3.96 -12.21 -21.05
N LEU A 135 4.92 -11.30 -20.88
CA LEU A 135 5.26 -10.25 -21.85
C LEU A 135 5.71 -10.77 -23.23
N PRO A 136 6.70 -11.66 -23.37
CA PRO A 136 7.14 -12.15 -24.68
C PRO A 136 6.08 -13.01 -25.38
N PHE A 137 5.24 -13.70 -24.61
CA PHE A 137 4.10 -14.45 -25.17
C PHE A 137 3.08 -13.49 -25.82
N SER A 138 2.89 -12.28 -25.26
CA SER A 138 1.99 -11.23 -25.79
C SER A 138 2.42 -10.70 -27.16
N PHE A 139 3.72 -10.72 -27.48
CA PHE A 139 4.24 -10.30 -28.79
C PHE A 139 4.09 -11.37 -29.88
N SER A 140 4.03 -12.66 -29.51
CA SER A 140 4.06 -13.77 -30.47
C SER A 140 2.69 -14.25 -30.92
N ASN A 141 1.69 -14.30 -30.03
CA ASN A 141 0.37 -14.91 -30.32
C ASN A 141 -0.80 -13.99 -29.89
N GLY A 142 -1.11 -13.00 -30.73
CA GLY A 142 -2.04 -11.91 -30.39
C GLY A 142 -3.54 -12.24 -30.24
N GLY A 143 -3.93 -13.52 -30.27
CA GLY A 143 -5.34 -13.97 -30.17
C GLY A 143 -5.67 -14.75 -28.90
N THR A 144 -4.89 -15.79 -28.57
CA THR A 144 -5.17 -16.71 -27.45
C THR A 144 -4.92 -16.06 -26.08
N LEU A 145 -4.00 -15.10 -26.02
CA LEU A 145 -3.63 -14.42 -24.77
C LEU A 145 -4.58 -13.35 -24.29
N THR A 146 -5.42 -12.84 -25.20
CA THR A 146 -6.42 -11.83 -24.86
C THR A 146 -7.38 -12.35 -23.80
N ILE A 147 -7.64 -13.66 -23.72
CA ILE A 147 -8.56 -14.25 -22.73
C ILE A 147 -7.81 -14.72 -21.47
N ILE A 148 -6.61 -15.28 -21.65
CA ILE A 148 -5.83 -15.88 -20.56
C ILE A 148 -5.47 -14.86 -19.48
N VAL A 149 -5.01 -13.65 -19.86
CA VAL A 149 -4.58 -12.62 -18.90
C VAL A 149 -5.74 -12.13 -18.00
N PRO A 150 -6.92 -11.76 -18.54
CA PRO A 150 -8.10 -11.47 -17.73
C PRO A 150 -8.53 -12.64 -16.83
N CYS A 151 -8.43 -13.88 -17.30
CA CYS A 151 -8.75 -15.06 -16.48
C CYS A 151 -7.81 -15.20 -15.28
N PHE A 152 -6.50 -15.02 -15.47
CA PHE A 152 -5.55 -14.96 -14.36
C PHE A 152 -5.84 -13.79 -13.42
N LEU A 153 -6.22 -12.63 -13.97
CA LEU A 153 -6.59 -11.46 -13.19
C LEU A 153 -7.90 -11.62 -12.42
N LEU A 154 -8.80 -12.55 -12.76
CA LEU A 154 -10.02 -12.87 -12.01
C LEU A 154 -9.76 -13.75 -10.78
N LEU A 155 -8.71 -14.60 -10.83
CA LEU A 155 -8.36 -15.56 -9.78
C LEU A 155 -8.12 -14.95 -8.38
N PRO A 156 -7.56 -13.73 -8.22
CA PRO A 156 -7.42 -13.08 -6.93
C PRO A 156 -8.74 -12.92 -6.16
N PHE A 157 -9.87 -12.68 -6.84
CA PHE A 157 -11.15 -12.46 -6.16
C PHE A 157 -11.63 -13.66 -5.31
N PRO A 158 -11.80 -14.88 -5.88
CA PRO A 158 -12.18 -16.04 -5.08
C PRO A 158 -11.13 -16.38 -4.01
N LEU A 159 -9.84 -16.13 -4.27
CA LEU A 159 -8.78 -16.32 -3.27
C LEU A 159 -8.93 -15.36 -2.08
N LEU A 160 -9.14 -14.07 -2.34
CA LEU A 160 -9.35 -13.06 -1.29
C LEU A 160 -10.64 -13.35 -0.49
N LEU A 161 -11.71 -13.78 -1.17
CA LEU A 161 -12.94 -14.19 -0.50
C LEU A 161 -12.72 -15.43 0.38
N PHE A 162 -11.97 -16.42 -0.11
CA PHE A 162 -11.59 -17.59 0.67
C PHE A 162 -10.76 -17.20 1.92
N PHE A 163 -9.77 -16.32 1.77
CA PHE A 163 -8.98 -15.83 2.91
C PHE A 163 -9.86 -15.08 3.91
N LEU A 164 -10.79 -14.26 3.45
CA LEU A 164 -11.72 -13.52 4.31
C LEU A 164 -12.62 -14.47 5.11
N VAL A 165 -13.33 -15.37 4.43
CA VAL A 165 -14.27 -16.31 5.05
C VAL A 165 -13.54 -17.29 5.97
N GLY A 166 -12.39 -17.81 5.53
CA GLY A 166 -11.56 -18.70 6.34
C GLY A 166 -11.05 -18.00 7.62
N THR A 167 -10.65 -16.73 7.50
CA THR A 167 -10.27 -15.93 8.67
C THR A 167 -11.46 -15.71 9.61
N LEU A 168 -12.62 -15.30 9.09
CA LEU A 168 -13.85 -15.13 9.88
C LEU A 168 -14.18 -16.39 10.67
N ARG A 169 -14.16 -17.55 10.00
CA ARG A 169 -14.46 -18.84 10.62
C ARG A 169 -13.47 -19.18 11.73
N ALA A 170 -12.17 -19.09 11.46
CA ALA A 170 -11.13 -19.35 12.47
C ALA A 170 -11.25 -18.41 13.68
N LEU A 171 -11.57 -17.15 13.43
CA LEU A 171 -11.70 -16.11 14.45
C LEU A 171 -12.97 -16.23 15.30
N SER A 172 -14.04 -16.75 14.69
CA SER A 172 -15.31 -17.06 15.37
C SER A 172 -15.18 -18.24 16.33
N ALA A 173 -14.34 -19.23 15.99
CA ALA A 173 -14.04 -20.37 16.85
C ALA A 173 -13.11 -20.00 18.03
N ALA A 174 -12.21 -19.04 17.83
CA ALA A 174 -11.26 -18.60 18.85
C ALA A 174 -11.90 -17.54 19.80
N ARG A 175 -12.54 -17.96 20.89
CA ARG A 175 -13.30 -17.09 21.81
C ARG A 175 -12.45 -16.10 22.64
N SER A 176 -11.12 -16.28 22.72
CA SER A 176 -10.23 -15.56 23.66
C SER A 176 -9.27 -14.53 23.05
N VAL A 177 -9.26 -14.33 21.72
CA VAL A 177 -8.33 -13.34 21.12
C VAL A 177 -8.89 -11.92 21.30
N ARG A 178 -8.02 -11.00 21.75
CA ARG A 178 -8.32 -9.59 22.02
C ARG A 178 -9.00 -8.93 20.81
N HIS A 179 -10.20 -8.36 21.03
CA HIS A 179 -11.09 -7.85 19.97
C HIS A 179 -10.42 -6.82 19.03
N ASP A 180 -9.47 -6.03 19.53
CA ASP A 180 -8.78 -5.01 18.72
C ASP A 180 -7.87 -5.61 17.65
N GLU A 181 -7.23 -6.74 17.94
CA GLU A 181 -6.29 -7.40 17.03
C GLU A 181 -7.03 -8.20 15.95
N LYS A 182 -8.12 -8.85 16.38
CA LYS A 182 -9.13 -9.46 15.52
C LYS A 182 -9.67 -8.48 14.47
N ARG A 183 -10.15 -7.31 14.93
CA ARG A 183 -10.76 -6.29 14.09
C ARG A 183 -9.79 -5.75 13.05
N ARG A 184 -8.51 -5.59 13.39
CA ARG A 184 -7.47 -5.08 12.46
C ARG A 184 -7.19 -6.03 11.32
N ILE A 185 -6.98 -7.32 11.62
CA ILE A 185 -6.66 -8.30 10.57
C ILE A 185 -7.86 -8.46 9.62
N MET A 186 -9.07 -8.53 10.19
CA MET A 186 -10.30 -8.53 9.40
C MET A 186 -10.46 -7.26 8.56
N ALA A 187 -10.18 -6.09 9.14
CA ALA A 187 -10.23 -4.83 8.42
C ALA A 187 -9.27 -4.80 7.23
N THR A 188 -8.03 -5.28 7.39
CA THR A 188 -7.07 -5.38 6.27
C THR A 188 -7.61 -6.29 5.17
N LEU A 189 -8.14 -7.48 5.50
CA LEU A 189 -8.66 -8.41 4.48
C LEU A 189 -9.89 -7.83 3.74
N VAL A 190 -10.82 -7.20 4.47
CA VAL A 190 -11.96 -6.52 3.88
C VAL A 190 -11.51 -5.37 2.99
N LEU A 191 -10.53 -4.59 3.43
CA LEU A 191 -10.00 -3.45 2.70
C LEU A 191 -9.32 -3.88 1.39
N VAL A 192 -8.48 -4.92 1.43
CA VAL A 192 -7.85 -5.48 0.21
C VAL A 192 -8.92 -6.00 -0.76
N LEU A 193 -9.94 -6.72 -0.27
CA LEU A 193 -11.02 -7.21 -1.12
C LEU A 193 -11.84 -6.06 -1.74
N LEU A 194 -12.17 -5.05 -0.96
CA LEU A 194 -12.90 -3.86 -1.42
C LEU A 194 -12.09 -3.12 -2.49
N PHE A 195 -10.81 -2.84 -2.23
CA PHE A 195 -9.96 -2.14 -3.20
C PHE A 195 -9.78 -2.95 -4.48
N TYR A 196 -9.58 -4.25 -4.37
CA TYR A 196 -9.45 -5.09 -5.55
C TYR A 196 -10.74 -5.08 -6.41
N THR A 197 -11.90 -5.19 -5.76
CA THR A 197 -13.21 -5.17 -6.45
C THR A 197 -13.58 -3.82 -7.03
N LEU A 198 -13.16 -2.71 -6.42
CA LEU A 198 -13.46 -1.38 -6.95
C LEU A 198 -12.49 -0.98 -8.07
N LEU A 199 -11.20 -1.34 -7.97
CA LEU A 199 -10.16 -0.78 -8.85
C LEU A 199 -9.84 -1.66 -10.07
N PHE A 200 -9.99 -2.98 -9.96
CA PHE A 200 -9.58 -3.91 -11.04
C PHE A 200 -10.75 -4.63 -11.69
N MET A 201 -11.75 -5.06 -10.92
CA MET A 201 -12.90 -5.82 -11.46
C MET A 201 -13.66 -5.10 -12.59
N PRO A 202 -13.97 -3.78 -12.50
CA PRO A 202 -14.68 -3.09 -13.59
C PRO A 202 -13.93 -3.17 -14.92
N ARG A 203 -12.60 -3.01 -14.86
CA ARG A 203 -11.72 -3.08 -16.05
C ARG A 203 -11.70 -4.49 -16.62
N ILE A 204 -11.57 -5.52 -15.76
CA ILE A 204 -11.52 -6.93 -16.17
C ILE A 204 -12.84 -7.36 -16.83
N ILE A 205 -13.98 -7.06 -16.20
CA ILE A 205 -15.31 -7.41 -16.71
C ILE A 205 -15.56 -6.71 -18.05
N LEU A 206 -15.27 -5.42 -18.14
CA LEU A 206 -15.49 -4.65 -19.36
C LEU A 206 -14.60 -5.12 -20.51
N PHE A 207 -13.36 -5.46 -20.21
CA PHE A 207 -12.43 -6.05 -21.16
C PHE A 207 -12.95 -7.39 -21.69
N LEU A 208 -13.49 -8.26 -20.82
CA LEU A 208 -14.08 -9.54 -21.24
C LEU A 208 -15.37 -9.37 -22.05
N TYR A 209 -16.22 -8.40 -21.68
CA TYR A 209 -17.50 -8.15 -22.31
C TYR A 209 -17.39 -7.49 -23.70
N THR A 210 -16.63 -6.41 -23.81
CA THR A 210 -16.52 -5.62 -25.05
C THR A 210 -15.29 -5.97 -25.89
N ARG A 211 -14.42 -6.85 -25.39
CA ARG A 211 -13.16 -7.26 -26.01
C ARG A 211 -12.27 -6.06 -26.35
N LYS A 212 -12.10 -5.71 -27.62
CA LYS A 212 -11.23 -4.60 -28.07
C LYS A 212 -11.94 -3.23 -28.08
N ARG A 213 -13.26 -3.17 -27.84
CA ARG A 213 -14.05 -1.93 -27.92
C ARG A 213 -14.20 -1.15 -26.60
N TYR A 214 -13.66 -1.63 -25.48
CA TYR A 214 -13.85 -0.93 -24.19
C TYR A 214 -13.26 0.49 -24.16
N ILE A 215 -12.15 0.72 -24.87
CA ILE A 215 -11.42 2.01 -24.87
C ILE A 215 -12.26 3.13 -25.51
N GLU A 216 -13.21 2.81 -26.39
CA GLU A 216 -14.07 3.79 -27.05
C GLU A 216 -15.29 4.19 -26.21
N THR A 217 -15.49 3.57 -25.05
CA THR A 217 -16.60 3.87 -24.15
C THR A 217 -16.11 4.70 -22.96
N GLY A 218 -16.93 5.68 -22.52
CA GLY A 218 -16.63 6.44 -21.30
C GLY A 218 -16.42 5.56 -20.07
N PHE A 219 -17.09 4.40 -20.04
CA PHE A 219 -16.93 3.41 -18.97
C PHE A 219 -15.54 2.74 -18.97
N GLY A 220 -14.93 2.52 -20.15
CA GLY A 220 -13.56 2.00 -20.22
C GLY A 220 -12.50 3.00 -19.79
N ILE A 221 -12.71 4.27 -20.11
CA ILE A 221 -11.87 5.36 -19.59
C ILE A 221 -11.95 5.43 -18.06
N ALA A 222 -13.16 5.39 -17.50
CA ALA A 222 -13.36 5.37 -16.05
C ALA A 222 -12.69 4.16 -15.38
N ALA A 223 -12.85 2.97 -15.96
CA ALA A 223 -12.22 1.75 -15.43
C ALA A 223 -10.68 1.80 -15.51
N ALA A 224 -10.11 2.40 -16.55
CA ALA A 224 -8.67 2.62 -16.65
C ALA A 224 -8.17 3.60 -15.57
N ILE A 225 -8.89 4.70 -15.34
CA ILE A 225 -8.58 5.66 -14.27
C ILE A 225 -8.59 4.98 -12.89
N LEU A 226 -9.60 4.16 -12.61
CA LEU A 226 -9.68 3.39 -11.36
C LEU A 226 -8.45 2.49 -11.17
N THR A 227 -8.00 1.81 -12.22
CA THR A 227 -6.78 1.01 -12.14
C THR A 227 -5.53 1.86 -11.91
N TYR A 228 -5.42 3.06 -12.51
CA TYR A 228 -4.28 3.95 -12.28
C TYR A 228 -4.26 4.58 -10.88
N LEU A 229 -5.38 4.53 -10.16
CA LEU A 229 -5.45 4.93 -8.75
C LEU A 229 -4.99 3.83 -7.78
N SER A 230 -4.78 2.58 -8.23
CA SER A 230 -4.31 1.48 -7.37
C SER A 230 -3.08 1.86 -6.55
N PRO A 231 -1.99 2.37 -7.15
CA PRO A 231 -0.81 2.79 -6.40
C PRO A 231 -1.09 3.76 -5.25
N VAL A 232 -2.07 4.67 -5.40
CA VAL A 232 -2.46 5.60 -4.33
C VAL A 232 -3.21 4.87 -3.22
N VAL A 233 -4.10 3.95 -3.61
CA VAL A 233 -4.90 3.15 -2.69
C VAL A 233 -4.04 2.15 -1.91
N ASP A 234 -2.96 1.66 -2.50
CA ASP A 234 -1.94 0.84 -1.83
C ASP A 234 -1.20 1.60 -0.72
N MET A 235 -0.93 2.90 -0.92
CA MET A 235 -0.42 3.77 0.15
C MET A 235 -1.45 3.91 1.29
N VAL A 236 -2.74 3.99 0.97
CA VAL A 236 -3.81 4.02 1.97
C VAL A 236 -3.86 2.69 2.74
N LEU A 237 -3.74 1.56 2.03
CA LEU A 237 -3.66 0.23 2.64
C LEU A 237 -2.49 0.14 3.63
N TYR A 238 -1.31 0.67 3.29
CA TYR A 238 -0.17 0.77 4.20
C TYR A 238 -0.53 1.50 5.50
N VAL A 239 -1.13 2.69 5.41
CA VAL A 239 -1.49 3.51 6.57
C VAL A 239 -2.46 2.75 7.49
N PHE A 240 -3.48 2.10 6.93
CA PHE A 240 -4.45 1.32 7.72
C PHE A 240 -3.87 0.03 8.31
N MET A 241 -2.93 -0.61 7.60
CA MET A 241 -2.29 -1.83 8.08
C MET A 241 -1.36 -1.58 9.28
N LYS A 242 -0.85 -0.35 9.44
CA LYS A 242 0.06 -0.01 10.53
C LYS A 242 -0.69 0.60 11.72
N LYS A 243 -0.55 -0.04 12.89
CA LYS A 243 -1.01 0.50 14.18
C LYS A 243 -0.34 1.85 14.46
N GLY A 244 -1.15 2.88 14.77
CA GLY A 244 -0.64 4.15 15.32
C GLY A 244 0.11 5.02 14.31
N PHE A 245 -0.33 5.06 13.05
CA PHE A 245 0.21 6.03 12.09
C PHE A 245 -0.18 7.48 12.44
N ASP A 246 -1.18 7.67 13.31
CA ASP A 246 -1.60 8.99 13.80
C ASP A 246 -0.41 9.75 14.39
N ASP A 247 0.40 9.14 15.27
CA ASP A 247 1.54 9.79 15.92
C ASP A 247 2.71 10.10 14.95
N VAL A 248 2.90 9.28 13.91
CA VAL A 248 3.97 9.46 12.93
C VAL A 248 3.59 10.55 11.93
N LEU A 249 2.35 10.52 11.42
CA LEU A 249 1.82 11.58 10.55
C LEU A 249 1.73 12.91 11.30
N LEU A 250 1.30 12.90 12.58
CA LEU A 250 1.33 14.08 13.44
C LEU A 250 2.75 14.61 13.61
N LYS A 251 3.75 13.73 13.85
CA LYS A 251 5.16 14.15 13.96
C LYS A 251 5.68 14.76 12.66
N PHE A 252 5.36 14.17 11.51
CA PHE A 252 5.78 14.72 10.21
C PHE A 252 5.08 16.04 9.87
N LEU A 253 3.79 16.19 10.19
CA LEU A 253 3.05 17.45 10.02
C LEU A 253 3.49 18.52 11.03
N CYS A 254 3.89 18.12 12.24
CA CYS A 254 4.47 19.01 13.25
C CYS A 254 5.93 19.39 12.98
N CYS A 255 6.67 18.66 12.13
CA CYS A 255 8.02 19.08 11.71
C CYS A 255 8.02 20.33 10.81
N CYS A 256 6.85 20.80 10.35
CA CYS A 256 6.68 22.09 9.70
C CYS A 256 6.20 23.20 10.64
N LYS A 257 6.02 22.90 11.94
CA LYS A 257 5.79 23.94 12.94
C LYS A 257 7.15 24.42 13.41
N VAL A 258 7.59 25.55 12.86
CA VAL A 258 8.62 26.38 13.50
C VAL A 258 8.18 26.56 14.96
N SER A 259 8.95 25.99 15.88
CA SER A 259 8.78 26.23 17.31
C SER A 259 9.02 27.70 17.58
N HIS A 260 7.93 28.46 17.69
CA HIS A 260 7.92 29.72 18.42
C HIS A 260 6.99 29.50 19.61
N ASP A 261 7.49 28.74 20.58
CA ASP A 261 6.98 28.74 21.95
C ASP A 261 8.19 28.47 22.84
N ASP A 262 8.67 29.56 23.44
CA ASP A 262 9.69 29.57 24.47
C ASP A 262 9.28 28.66 25.64
N PRO A 263 10.12 27.72 26.10
CA PRO A 263 9.90 27.01 27.35
C PRO A 263 10.56 27.80 28.49
N SER A 264 9.93 28.90 28.89
CA SER A 264 10.14 29.50 30.21
C SER A 264 8.75 29.76 30.81
N ILE A 265 8.58 29.64 32.13
CA ILE A 265 7.30 29.75 32.87
C ILE A 265 6.46 28.45 32.97
N SER A 266 7.11 27.30 33.21
CA SER A 266 6.42 26.20 33.93
C SER A 266 7.29 25.33 34.84
N LYS A 267 8.62 25.55 34.88
CA LYS A 267 9.51 24.92 35.88
C LYS A 267 9.75 25.76 37.14
N GLU A 268 9.48 27.05 37.11
CA GLU A 268 9.84 27.95 38.22
C GLU A 268 8.85 27.89 39.41
N LYS A 269 7.61 27.43 39.19
CA LYS A 269 6.59 27.40 40.25
C LYS A 269 6.62 26.13 41.11
N THR A 270 7.18 25.04 40.59
CA THR A 270 7.25 23.76 41.31
C THR A 270 8.53 23.64 42.14
N ASP A 271 9.63 24.21 41.66
CA ASP A 271 10.89 24.23 42.42
C ASP A 271 10.82 25.23 43.59
N ASN A 272 10.20 26.42 43.41
CA ASN A 272 10.07 27.38 44.51
C ASN A 272 9.19 26.88 45.66
N MET A 273 8.10 26.14 45.40
CA MET A 273 7.27 25.57 46.48
C MET A 273 7.98 24.44 47.24
N ASN A 274 8.81 23.64 46.55
CA ASN A 274 9.55 22.55 47.19
C ASN A 274 10.75 23.07 48.00
N THR A 275 11.39 24.15 47.56
CA THR A 275 12.51 24.78 48.27
C THR A 275 12.05 25.58 49.50
N GLU A 276 10.91 26.26 49.45
CA GLU A 276 10.32 26.91 50.64
C GLU A 276 9.84 25.88 51.69
N ALA A 277 9.21 24.78 51.27
CA ALA A 277 8.75 23.73 52.19
C ALA A 277 9.90 22.98 52.87
N SER A 278 11.04 22.80 52.19
CA SER A 278 12.22 22.13 52.76
C SER A 278 13.01 23.06 53.70
N MET A 279 13.11 24.36 53.40
CA MET A 279 13.72 25.33 54.32
C MET A 279 12.90 25.52 55.61
N GLN A 280 11.57 25.52 55.55
CA GLN A 280 10.75 25.63 56.77
C GLN A 280 10.89 24.40 57.68
N LEU A 281 10.98 23.19 57.11
CA LEU A 281 11.17 21.96 57.87
C LEU A 281 12.55 21.92 58.57
N GLU A 282 13.60 22.41 57.92
CA GLU A 282 14.95 22.49 58.51
C GLU A 282 15.05 23.55 59.63
N THR A 283 14.35 24.67 59.48
CA THR A 283 14.35 25.75 60.49
C THR A 283 13.59 25.34 61.76
N GLU A 284 12.49 24.60 61.61
CA GLU A 284 11.71 24.06 62.74
C GLU A 284 12.45 22.92 63.46
N THR A 285 13.24 22.13 62.73
CA THR A 285 14.06 21.05 63.31
C THR A 285 15.26 21.61 64.09
N ARG A 286 15.89 22.70 63.63
CA ARG A 286 16.93 23.39 64.40
C ARG A 286 16.39 24.08 65.65
N ARG A 287 15.22 24.70 65.58
CA ARG A 287 14.64 25.42 66.73
C ARG A 287 14.25 24.47 67.88
N LYS A 288 13.91 23.21 67.58
CA LYS A 288 13.66 22.17 68.59
C LYS A 288 14.93 21.56 69.20
N ALA A 289 16.08 21.70 68.55
CA ALA A 289 17.34 21.18 69.07
C ALA A 289 17.99 22.13 70.10
N ASP A 290 17.71 23.44 70.02
CA ASP A 290 18.23 24.46 70.95
C ASP A 290 17.35 24.66 72.20
N GLU A 291 16.17 24.01 72.31
CA GLU A 291 15.31 24.07 73.51
C GLU A 291 15.51 22.88 74.47
N ASP A 292 16.32 21.87 74.10
CA ASP A 292 16.58 20.64 74.88
C ASP A 292 18.05 20.52 75.36
N GLU A 293 18.84 21.61 75.37
CA GLU A 293 20.15 21.74 76.06
C GLU A 293 20.14 22.90 77.07
#